data_AF-A0A349DUQ8-F1
#
_entry.id   AF-A0A349DUQ8-F1
#
_cell.length_a   1.000
_cell.length_b   1.000
_cell.length_c   1.000
_cell.angle_alpha   90.00
_cell.angle_beta   90.00
_cell.angle_gamma   90.00
#
_symmetry.space_group_name_H-M   'P 1'
#
loop_
_entity.id
_entity.type
_entity.pdbx_description
1 polymer ?
#
loop_
_entity_poly.entity_id
_entity_poly.type
_entity_poly.pdbx_seq_one_letter_code
_entity_poly.pdbx_strand_id
1 'polypeptide(L)'
;MSLNSSERSQRAQQKLDQRRINKLNKLKEELRQLASKRQEALPQNTLLQVRKLFNLTNGEDLGLIARKYCLDFMLAGLIDEKAEVTELGEVFLELSESKQIDFLQNEILKLPKMKTLRKVVTSKYYSSNKELIEMMPEHFFGDLALKTQIASMTNLLSWLR
;
A
#
# COMPACT_ATOMS: atom_id res chain seq x y z
N MET A 1 34.16 -30.11 19.05
CA MET A 1 34.76 -29.17 18.07
C MET A 1 34.04 -27.85 18.17
N SER A 2 34.73 -26.81 18.63
CA SER A 2 34.18 -25.47 18.84
C SER A 2 34.23 -24.69 17.53
N LEU A 3 33.08 -24.27 16.98
CA LEU A 3 33.04 -23.40 15.80
C LEU A 3 33.88 -22.14 16.05
N ASN A 4 34.76 -21.79 15.11
CA ASN A 4 35.53 -20.56 15.18
C ASN A 4 34.62 -19.33 15.00
N SER A 5 35.08 -18.15 15.40
CA SER A 5 34.27 -16.91 15.38
C SER A 5 33.78 -16.53 13.97
N SER A 6 34.55 -16.85 12.93
CA SER A 6 34.19 -16.61 11.53
C SER A 6 33.03 -17.49 11.07
N GLU A 7 33.04 -18.78 11.42
CA GLU A 7 31.97 -19.74 11.09
C GLU A 7 30.66 -19.40 11.80
N ARG A 8 30.72 -18.90 13.04
CA ARG A 8 29.53 -18.43 13.78
C ARG A 8 28.93 -17.18 13.13
N SER A 9 29.78 -16.24 12.71
CA SER A 9 29.37 -15.01 12.01
C SER A 9 28.72 -15.32 10.66
N GLN A 10 29.33 -16.18 9.85
CA GLN A 10 28.79 -16.61 8.56
C GLN A 10 27.44 -17.31 8.70
N ARG A 11 27.30 -18.23 9.68
CA ARG A 11 26.01 -18.90 9.94
C ARG A 11 24.93 -17.93 10.41
N ALA A 12 25.29 -16.92 11.19
CA ALA A 12 24.35 -15.88 11.61
C ALA A 12 23.87 -15.05 10.41
N GLN A 13 24.79 -14.63 9.54
CA GLN A 13 24.47 -13.89 8.31
C GLN A 13 23.58 -14.71 7.36
N GLN A 14 23.92 -15.96 7.11
CA GLN A 14 23.10 -16.88 6.29
C GLN A 14 21.66 -17.03 6.83
N LYS A 15 21.50 -17.14 8.16
CA LYS A 15 20.17 -17.20 8.77
C LYS A 15 19.38 -15.90 8.60
N LEU A 16 20.05 -14.74 8.67
CA LEU A 16 19.41 -13.44 8.45
C LEU A 16 18.97 -13.29 6.99
N ASP A 17 19.84 -13.66 6.04
CA ASP A 17 19.53 -13.59 4.61
C ASP A 17 18.38 -14.54 4.25
N GLN A 18 18.38 -15.75 4.79
CA GLN A 18 17.27 -16.69 4.61
C GLN A 18 15.94 -16.13 5.14
N ARG A 19 15.97 -15.44 6.30
CA ARG A 19 14.77 -14.80 6.86
C ARG A 19 14.28 -13.66 5.97
N ARG A 20 15.19 -12.87 5.40
CA ARG A 20 14.85 -11.79 4.45
C ARG A 20 14.20 -12.35 3.18
N ILE A 21 14.81 -13.38 2.58
CA ILE A 21 14.27 -14.07 1.41
C ILE A 21 12.88 -14.62 1.69
N ASN A 22 12.68 -15.30 2.83
CA ASN A 22 11.38 -15.85 3.18
C ASN A 22 10.31 -14.76 3.38
N LYS A 23 10.67 -13.63 3.99
CA LYS A 23 9.78 -12.48 4.12
C LYS A 23 9.39 -11.89 2.77
N LEU A 24 10.37 -11.71 1.88
CA LEU A 24 10.13 -11.19 0.53
C LEU A 24 9.24 -12.13 -0.28
N ASN A 25 9.50 -13.44 -0.24
CA ASN A 25 8.67 -14.43 -0.93
C ASN A 25 7.23 -14.42 -0.41
N LYS A 26 7.04 -14.30 0.92
CA LYS A 26 5.72 -14.14 1.51
C LYS A 26 5.03 -12.86 1.02
N LEU A 27 5.76 -11.74 0.97
CA LEU A 27 5.22 -10.48 0.44
C LEU A 27 4.79 -10.63 -1.02
N LYS A 28 5.64 -11.20 -1.89
CA LYS A 28 5.32 -11.44 -3.30
C LYS A 28 4.05 -12.28 -3.46
N GLU A 29 3.90 -13.32 -2.65
CA GLU A 29 2.68 -14.14 -2.68
C GLU A 29 1.43 -13.35 -2.26
N GLU A 30 1.54 -12.52 -1.22
CA GLU A 30 0.45 -11.65 -0.79
C GLU A 30 0.11 -10.58 -1.84
N LEU A 31 1.10 -10.05 -2.56
CA LEU A 31 0.89 -9.12 -3.67
C LEU A 31 0.15 -9.79 -4.83
N ARG A 32 0.51 -11.03 -5.21
CA ARG A 32 -0.23 -11.81 -6.23
C ARG A 32 -1.69 -12.05 -5.84
N GLN A 33 -1.93 -12.39 -4.58
CA GLN A 33 -3.29 -12.57 -4.05
C GLN A 33 -4.09 -11.27 -4.04
N LEU A 34 -3.43 -10.14 -3.75
CA LEU A 34 -4.08 -8.83 -3.82
C LEU A 34 -4.34 -8.42 -5.28
N ALA A 35 -3.45 -8.74 -6.22
CA ALA A 35 -3.63 -8.45 -7.64
C ALA A 35 -4.91 -9.09 -8.20
N SER A 36 -5.21 -10.34 -7.82
CA SER A 36 -6.46 -11.01 -8.20
C SER A 36 -7.72 -10.42 -7.57
N LYS A 37 -7.57 -9.69 -6.45
CA LYS A 37 -8.66 -9.03 -5.70
C LYS A 37 -8.63 -7.51 -5.80
N ARG A 38 -7.89 -6.95 -6.76
CA ARG A 38 -7.67 -5.49 -6.88
C ARG A 38 -8.98 -4.70 -6.95
N GLN A 39 -10.03 -5.29 -7.52
CA GLN A 39 -11.35 -4.66 -7.63
C GLN A 39 -12.01 -4.38 -6.26
N GLU A 40 -11.66 -5.17 -5.24
CA GLU A 40 -12.20 -5.07 -3.88
C GLU A 40 -11.27 -4.32 -2.92
N ALA A 41 -10.09 -3.92 -3.40
CA ALA A 41 -9.04 -3.35 -2.58
C ALA A 41 -9.25 -1.86 -2.31
N LEU A 42 -8.69 -1.43 -1.18
CA LEU A 42 -8.68 -0.05 -0.71
C LEU A 42 -7.27 0.28 -0.20
N PRO A 43 -6.75 1.50 -0.44
CA PRO A 43 -5.49 1.91 0.13
C PRO A 43 -5.57 1.94 1.66
N GLN A 44 -4.50 1.51 2.32
CA GLN A 44 -4.46 1.34 3.78
C GLN A 44 -3.77 2.51 4.49
N ASN A 45 -2.95 3.28 3.80
CA ASN A 45 -2.21 4.42 4.34
C ASN A 45 -2.63 5.72 3.65
N THR A 46 -2.19 6.84 4.21
CA THR A 46 -2.45 8.14 3.59
C THR A 46 -1.60 8.35 2.34
N LEU A 47 -2.09 9.16 1.40
CA LEU A 47 -1.35 9.53 0.19
C LEU A 47 0.05 10.05 0.52
N LEU A 48 0.14 10.93 1.52
CA LEU A 48 1.41 11.55 1.92
C LEU A 48 2.42 10.50 2.43
N GLN A 49 1.97 9.53 3.22
CA GLN A 49 2.84 8.46 3.72
C GLN A 49 3.36 7.59 2.58
N VAL A 50 2.47 7.22 1.64
CA VAL A 50 2.83 6.41 0.48
C VAL A 50 3.85 7.13 -0.38
N ARG A 51 3.57 8.38 -0.79
CA ARG A 51 4.48 9.22 -1.57
C ARG A 51 5.87 9.34 -0.92
N LYS A 52 5.89 9.76 0.35
CA LYS A 52 7.15 9.99 1.08
C LYS A 52 7.98 8.73 1.20
N LEU A 53 7.33 7.61 1.55
CA LEU A 53 8.04 6.36 1.76
C LEU A 53 8.57 5.79 0.45
N PHE A 54 7.81 5.89 -0.63
CA PHE A 54 8.29 5.44 -1.94
C PHE A 54 9.52 6.24 -2.38
N ASN A 55 9.46 7.58 -2.32
CA ASN A 55 10.61 8.45 -2.64
C ASN A 55 11.83 8.20 -1.74
N LEU A 56 11.62 7.93 -0.44
CA LEU A 56 12.72 7.68 0.48
C LEU A 56 13.47 6.39 0.16
N THR A 57 12.78 5.41 -0.42
CA THR A 57 13.29 4.05 -0.61
C THR A 57 13.53 3.70 -2.07
N ASN A 58 13.15 4.59 -2.99
CA ASN A 58 13.05 4.33 -4.43
C ASN A 58 12.31 3.03 -4.78
N GLY A 59 11.48 2.51 -3.86
CA GLY A 59 10.82 1.21 -4.03
C GLY A 59 11.72 -0.02 -3.96
N GLU A 60 13.02 0.09 -3.63
CA GLU A 60 13.98 -1.01 -3.80
C GLU A 60 14.09 -1.95 -2.58
N ASP A 61 13.90 -1.48 -1.35
CA ASP A 61 14.02 -2.31 -0.12
C ASP A 61 12.67 -2.71 0.48
N LEU A 62 11.85 -3.37 -0.34
CA LEU A 62 10.50 -3.81 0.06
C LEU A 62 10.50 -4.84 1.21
N GLY A 63 11.61 -5.51 1.47
CA GLY A 63 11.77 -6.44 2.58
C GLY A 63 11.89 -5.76 3.95
N LEU A 64 12.34 -4.50 3.98
CA LEU A 64 12.34 -3.65 5.17
C LEU A 64 11.10 -2.76 5.28
N ILE A 65 10.46 -2.47 4.15
CA ILE A 65 9.22 -1.69 4.12
C ILE A 65 8.07 -2.52 4.71
N ALA A 66 7.26 -1.89 5.57
CA ALA A 66 6.11 -2.58 6.15
C ALA A 66 5.12 -2.98 5.05
N ARG A 67 4.69 -4.25 5.07
CA ARG A 67 3.77 -4.86 4.09
C ARG A 67 2.66 -3.93 3.60
N LYS A 68 1.98 -3.24 4.53
CA LYS A 68 0.83 -2.36 4.21
C LYS A 68 1.18 -1.26 3.18
N TYR A 69 2.42 -0.78 3.15
CA TYR A 69 2.85 0.22 2.18
C TYR A 69 3.15 -0.41 0.82
N CYS A 70 3.73 -1.62 0.79
CA CYS A 70 3.93 -2.36 -0.46
C CYS A 70 2.60 -2.64 -1.16
N LEU A 71 1.54 -2.95 -0.40
CA LEU A 71 0.19 -3.10 -0.96
C LEU A 71 -0.26 -1.80 -1.62
N ASP A 72 -0.11 -0.66 -0.96
CA ASP A 72 -0.51 0.64 -1.53
C ASP A 72 0.34 1.04 -2.75
N PHE A 73 1.64 0.73 -2.75
CA PHE A 73 2.51 0.92 -3.92
C PHE A 73 2.00 0.12 -5.12
N MET A 74 1.62 -1.14 -4.91
CA MET A 74 1.07 -1.99 -5.97
C MET A 74 -0.30 -1.51 -6.43
N LEU A 75 -1.17 -1.07 -5.51
CA LEU A 75 -2.48 -0.53 -5.86
C LEU A 75 -2.37 0.72 -6.75
N ALA A 76 -1.39 1.58 -6.46
CA ALA A 76 -1.04 2.75 -7.25
C ALA A 76 -0.23 2.42 -8.53
N GLY A 77 0.15 1.15 -8.74
CA GLY A 77 0.89 0.70 -9.92
C GLY A 77 2.38 1.05 -9.91
N LEU A 78 2.93 1.50 -8.79
CA LEU A 78 4.35 1.83 -8.64
C LEU A 78 5.26 0.60 -8.60
N ILE A 79 4.72 -0.51 -8.08
CA ILE A 79 5.37 -1.82 -8.10
C ILE A 79 4.41 -2.87 -8.67
N ASP A 80 4.95 -3.97 -9.17
CA ASP A 80 4.18 -5.11 -9.66
C ASP A 80 3.94 -6.18 -8.57
N GLU A 81 3.29 -7.29 -8.94
CA GLU A 81 3.06 -8.43 -8.05
C GLU A 81 4.33 -9.22 -7.70
N LYS A 82 5.44 -8.98 -8.41
CA LYS A 82 6.77 -9.51 -8.09
C LYS A 82 7.54 -8.58 -7.18
N ALA A 83 6.94 -7.49 -6.75
CA ALA A 83 7.56 -6.49 -5.90
C ALA A 83 8.75 -5.80 -6.60
N GLU A 84 8.64 -5.60 -7.91
CA GLU A 84 9.59 -4.87 -8.74
C GLU A 84 9.00 -3.50 -9.11
N VAL A 85 9.83 -2.46 -9.15
CA VAL A 85 9.41 -1.12 -9.57
C VAL A 85 9.00 -1.19 -11.04
N THR A 86 7.83 -0.64 -11.37
CA THR A 86 7.32 -0.63 -12.74
C THR A 86 7.85 0.57 -13.51
N GLU A 87 7.67 0.60 -14.84
CA GLU A 87 7.91 1.81 -15.64
C GLU A 87 7.13 3.03 -15.12
N LEU A 88 5.92 2.82 -14.60
CA LEU A 88 5.12 3.88 -13.97
C LEU A 88 5.75 4.35 -12.66
N GLY A 89 6.34 3.44 -11.88
CA GLY A 89 7.07 3.74 -10.66
C GLY A 89 8.32 4.57 -10.92
N GLU A 90 9.09 4.24 -11.97
CA GLU A 90 10.26 5.01 -12.40
C GLU A 90 9.85 6.42 -12.84
N VAL A 91 8.84 6.54 -13.71
CA VAL A 91 8.30 7.84 -14.12
C VAL A 91 7.86 8.66 -12.91
N PHE A 92 7.20 8.04 -11.92
CA PHE A 92 6.79 8.72 -10.71
C PHE A 92 7.97 9.34 -9.92
N LEU A 93 9.12 8.67 -9.85
CA LEU A 93 10.30 9.18 -9.14
C LEU A 93 10.90 10.43 -9.80
N GLU A 94 10.70 10.60 -11.11
CA GLU A 94 11.16 11.77 -11.87
C GLU A 94 10.22 12.98 -11.78
N LEU A 95 9.00 12.80 -11.29
CA LEU A 95 8.00 13.86 -11.20
C LEU A 95 8.30 14.83 -10.05
N SER A 96 7.88 16.09 -10.23
CA SER A 96 7.79 17.05 -9.12
C SER A 96 6.78 16.60 -8.08
N GLU A 97 6.93 17.05 -6.82
CA GLU A 97 6.04 16.65 -5.73
C GLU A 97 4.54 16.85 -6.04
N SER A 98 4.17 18.00 -6.63
CA SER A 98 2.77 18.24 -7.03
C SER A 98 2.27 17.20 -8.04
N LYS A 99 3.06 16.92 -9.08
CA LYS A 99 2.74 15.93 -10.11
C LYS A 99 2.69 14.51 -9.56
N GLN A 100 3.52 14.19 -8.56
CA GLN A 100 3.47 12.92 -7.85
C GLN A 100 2.15 12.73 -7.10
N ILE A 101 1.66 13.78 -6.44
CA ILE A 101 0.36 13.76 -5.74
C ILE A 101 -0.76 13.51 -6.76
N ASP A 102 -0.80 14.31 -7.83
CA ASP A 102 -1.81 14.19 -8.89
C ASP A 102 -1.79 12.79 -9.53
N PHE A 103 -0.59 12.27 -9.81
CA PHE A 103 -0.39 10.93 -10.36
C PHE A 103 -1.00 9.85 -9.44
N LEU A 104 -0.63 9.87 -8.16
CA LEU A 104 -1.09 8.90 -7.17
C LEU A 104 -2.61 8.92 -6.98
N GLN A 105 -3.21 10.12 -6.91
CA GLN A 105 -4.66 10.26 -6.83
C GLN A 105 -5.33 9.66 -8.07
N ASN A 106 -4.82 9.97 -9.27
CA ASN A 106 -5.39 9.47 -10.51
C ASN A 106 -5.34 7.95 -10.59
N GLU A 107 -4.24 7.31 -10.19
CA GLU A 107 -4.13 5.85 -10.19
C GLU A 107 -5.05 5.19 -9.18
N ILE A 108 -5.09 5.69 -7.94
CA ILE A 108 -5.95 5.12 -6.89
C ILE A 108 -7.44 5.34 -7.20
N LEU A 109 -7.81 6.45 -7.84
CA LEU A 109 -9.18 6.73 -8.29
C LEU A 109 -9.65 5.83 -9.43
N LYS A 110 -8.76 5.04 -10.07
CA LYS A 110 -9.17 4.00 -11.03
C LYS A 110 -9.81 2.80 -10.33
N LEU A 111 -9.51 2.55 -9.05
CA LEU A 111 -10.05 1.44 -8.28
C LEU A 111 -11.59 1.58 -8.08
N PRO A 112 -12.38 0.51 -8.24
CA PRO A 112 -13.84 0.60 -8.15
C PRO A 112 -14.36 1.16 -6.83
N LYS A 113 -13.82 0.68 -5.70
CA LYS A 113 -14.25 1.17 -4.38
C LYS A 113 -13.90 2.64 -4.18
N MET A 114 -12.77 3.12 -4.71
CA MET A 114 -12.43 4.55 -4.66
C MET A 114 -13.35 5.40 -5.54
N LYS A 115 -13.78 4.89 -6.71
CA LYS A 115 -14.82 5.55 -7.53
C LYS A 115 -16.14 5.66 -6.77
N THR A 116 -16.57 4.59 -6.10
CA THR A 116 -17.78 4.59 -5.27
C THR A 116 -17.68 5.61 -4.15
N LEU A 117 -16.57 5.62 -3.41
CA LEU A 117 -16.34 6.59 -2.34
C LEU A 117 -16.39 8.02 -2.87
N ARG A 118 -15.68 8.31 -3.97
CA ARG A 118 -15.68 9.64 -4.60
C ARG A 118 -17.10 10.08 -4.91
N LYS A 119 -17.92 9.22 -5.52
CA LYS A 119 -19.33 9.52 -5.85
C LYS A 119 -20.12 9.90 -4.60
N VAL A 120 -20.01 9.15 -3.51
CA VAL A 120 -20.75 9.46 -2.28
C VAL A 120 -20.28 10.77 -1.66
N VAL A 121 -18.96 10.97 -1.53
CA VAL A 121 -18.36 12.19 -1.01
C VAL A 121 -18.79 13.43 -1.81
N THR A 122 -18.94 13.31 -3.14
CA THR A 122 -19.35 14.43 -4.00
C THR A 122 -20.86 14.65 -4.09
N SER A 123 -21.68 13.63 -3.80
CA SER A 123 -23.14 13.70 -4.04
C SER A 123 -23.94 14.08 -2.79
N LYS A 124 -23.35 13.96 -1.61
CA LYS A 124 -24.04 14.21 -0.34
C LYS A 124 -23.16 15.01 0.61
N TYR A 125 -23.79 15.92 1.33
CA TYR A 125 -23.16 16.52 2.51
C TYR A 125 -23.05 15.46 3.61
N TYR A 126 -21.91 15.43 4.29
CA TYR A 126 -21.68 14.62 5.47
C TYR A 126 -20.94 15.47 6.50
N SER A 127 -21.22 15.21 7.78
CA SER A 127 -20.65 15.96 8.91
C SER A 127 -19.52 15.20 9.61
N SER A 128 -19.41 13.88 9.40
CA SER A 128 -18.42 13.03 10.07
C SER A 128 -18.04 11.79 9.25
N ASN A 129 -16.90 11.17 9.60
CA ASN A 129 -16.49 9.91 8.99
C ASN A 129 -17.45 8.76 9.30
N LYS A 130 -18.12 8.78 10.46
CA LYS A 130 -19.11 7.76 10.84
C LYS A 130 -20.31 7.81 9.90
N GLU A 131 -20.82 9.00 9.64
CA GLU A 131 -21.93 9.22 8.71
C GLU A 131 -21.53 8.77 7.29
N LEU A 132 -20.32 9.11 6.85
CA LEU A 132 -19.79 8.64 5.57
C LEU A 132 -19.76 7.11 5.46
N ILE A 133 -19.37 6.41 6.52
CA ILE A 133 -19.36 4.94 6.56
C ILE A 133 -20.78 4.38 6.45
N GLU A 134 -21.75 4.97 7.16
CA GLU A 134 -23.16 4.57 7.10
C GLU A 134 -23.78 4.79 5.71
N MET A 135 -23.23 5.72 4.91
CA MET A 135 -23.62 5.94 3.51
C MET A 135 -22.95 4.98 2.51
N MET A 136 -21.96 4.18 2.93
CA MET A 136 -21.31 3.20 2.06
C MET A 136 -22.16 1.93 1.91
N PRO A 137 -21.97 1.17 0.81
CA PRO A 137 -22.50 -0.19 0.72
C PRO A 137 -22.05 -1.09 1.88
N GLU A 138 -22.89 -2.01 2.32
CA GLU A 138 -22.71 -2.85 3.53
C GLU A 138 -21.34 -3.56 3.60
N HIS A 139 -20.81 -4.02 2.45
CA HIS A 139 -19.52 -4.73 2.38
C HIS A 139 -18.37 -3.87 1.86
N PHE A 140 -18.51 -2.54 1.86
CA PHE A 140 -17.46 -1.64 1.37
C PHE A 140 -16.13 -1.85 2.11
N PHE A 141 -16.19 -1.94 3.43
CA PHE A 141 -15.05 -2.22 4.31
C PHE A 141 -14.87 -3.71 4.65
N GLY A 142 -15.76 -4.60 4.18
CA GLY A 142 -15.83 -5.98 4.65
C GLY A 142 -16.19 -6.06 6.14
N ASP A 143 -15.70 -7.09 6.83
CA ASP A 143 -16.06 -7.39 8.22
C ASP A 143 -15.26 -6.60 9.28
N LEU A 144 -14.75 -5.42 8.92
CA LEU A 144 -13.95 -4.61 9.82
C LEU A 144 -14.79 -4.01 10.95
N ALA A 145 -14.28 -4.02 12.18
CA ALA A 145 -14.90 -3.29 13.29
C ALA A 145 -14.98 -1.78 12.99
N LEU A 146 -16.05 -1.11 13.44
CA LEU A 146 -16.32 0.30 13.14
C LEU A 146 -15.14 1.24 13.42
N LYS A 147 -14.40 1.05 14.54
CA LYS A 147 -13.21 1.87 14.84
C LYS A 147 -12.16 1.81 13.72
N THR A 148 -11.99 0.62 13.14
CA THR A 148 -11.03 0.36 12.06
C THR A 148 -11.55 0.94 10.75
N GLN A 149 -12.86 0.87 10.52
CA GLN A 149 -13.50 1.54 9.38
C GLN A 149 -13.30 3.07 9.44
N ILE A 150 -13.45 3.69 10.62
CA ILE A 150 -13.23 5.13 10.82
C ILE A 150 -11.78 5.52 10.50
N ALA A 151 -10.81 4.77 11.02
CA ALA A 151 -9.40 5.00 10.71
C ALA A 151 -9.11 4.81 9.21
N SER A 152 -9.70 3.78 8.60
CA SER A 152 -9.59 3.53 7.16
C SER A 152 -10.16 4.70 6.37
N MET A 153 -11.37 5.17 6.71
CA MET A 153 -12.02 6.31 6.05
C MET A 153 -11.14 7.56 6.08
N THR A 154 -10.50 7.88 7.22
CA THR A 154 -9.53 8.99 7.30
C THR A 154 -8.41 8.85 6.28
N ASN A 155 -7.85 7.65 6.13
CA ASN A 155 -6.80 7.40 5.15
C ASN A 155 -7.34 7.54 3.72
N LEU A 156 -8.51 6.96 3.43
CA LEU A 156 -9.14 7.04 2.10
C LEU A 156 -9.42 8.47 1.67
N LEU A 157 -9.93 9.32 2.58
CA LEU A 157 -10.20 10.72 2.28
C LEU A 157 -8.94 11.51 1.92
N SER A 158 -7.75 11.10 2.40
CA SER A 158 -6.49 11.74 2.00
C SER A 158 -6.14 11.55 0.51
N TRP A 159 -6.79 10.60 -0.18
CA TRP A 159 -6.61 10.35 -1.61
C TRP A 159 -7.64 11.07 -2.47
N LEU A 160 -8.66 11.70 -1.85
CA LEU A 160 -9.76 12.38 -2.56
C LEU A 160 -9.67 13.90 -2.50
N ARG A 161 -8.87 14.44 -1.56
CA ARG A 161 -8.62 15.86 -1.35
C ARG A 161 -7.45 16.30 -2.20
#